data_AF-A0A4V1ZU67-F1
#
_entry.id   AF-A0A4V1ZU67-F1
#
_cell.length_a   1.000
_cell.length_b   1.000
_cell.length_c   1.000
_cell.angle_alpha   90.00
_cell.angle_beta   90.00
_cell.angle_gamma   90.00
#
_symmetry.space_group_name_H-M   'P 1'
#
loop_
_entity.id
_entity.type
_entity.pdbx_description
1 polymer ?
#
loop_
_entity_poly.entity_id
_entity_poly.type
_entity_poly.pdbx_seq_one_letter_code
_entity_poly.pdbx_strand_id
1 'polypeptide(L)'
;MKNSGINFNNKVVDGEVENSFYFRNFYNGGGVAIGDINNDSLPDVLLTSNMGENKLYINKGDFRFEDISEKAGLRQDSMWSTGAVMADINADGWLDIYVCNSGHMQDSRRLNKLYINQRNNTFTEEAAKYGLDISAYATQSSFFDYDLDGDLDMFLINNSPMPINSLGYSNRRDLPDAEWPVAQFLKGGGDHLYRNDNGKFIEVTKEAGIHGTLMSFGLGVTVGDVNNDGWPDVYVANDSYERDYLYINQKNGTFKDDMENCVGQNSFSSMGADLSDVNNDGYPDLFTTDMLPADDYRLKTLGAFDHIDLHRQRLQTGLYNQYMKNCLMVNNRNGQFLETANFSGVEATDWSWGALFFDADNDGLNDIYVCNGVNRDVTNLDFMDFFANDVVQNMVVSGQKANVDSVLSRIPVTPVVNSAFRNQGSLRFADAAREWGLDQPSFSNGAAYADLDRDGDLDLIVNNENQEAFVYRNRASELTGNNHISVQLRSGGGNPFAVGSKIKVYKAGQVFYRELIPSRGFQSSVDYLQVIGLGSITDVDSLVVIWPDRTLTTIHSPQLNKVHYINQPSGRGISAYTEEPNGGASTFHAISNVFDRHLEDDYVDFYYERNLPVLLSREGPRVAKGDVNGDGL
;
A
#
# COMPACT_ATOMS: atom_id res chain seq x y z
N MET A 1 -6.60 -23.64 0.10
CA MET A 1 -6.42 -25.06 0.52
C MET A 1 -7.52 -25.42 1.52
N LYS A 2 -8.10 -26.64 1.53
CA LYS A 2 -9.26 -26.97 2.40
C LYS A 2 -8.94 -27.44 3.83
N ASN A 3 -7.67 -27.71 4.18
CA ASN A 3 -7.28 -28.33 5.46
C ASN A 3 -6.02 -27.71 6.08
N SER A 4 -5.72 -26.44 5.81
CA SER A 4 -4.51 -25.82 6.37
C SER A 4 -4.62 -25.62 7.89
N GLY A 5 -5.82 -25.57 8.45
CA GLY A 5 -6.06 -25.22 9.86
C GLY A 5 -6.41 -23.75 10.07
N ILE A 6 -6.15 -22.89 9.07
CA ILE A 6 -6.68 -21.53 9.01
C ILE A 6 -8.16 -21.61 8.63
N ASN A 7 -9.02 -21.45 9.63
CA ASN A 7 -10.48 -21.38 9.48
C ASN A 7 -10.94 -20.01 9.98
N PHE A 8 -10.89 -19.01 9.09
CA PHE A 8 -11.19 -17.63 9.40
C PHE A 8 -12.21 -17.06 8.42
N ASN A 9 -13.13 -16.23 8.91
CA ASN A 9 -14.10 -15.50 8.11
C ASN A 9 -14.34 -14.14 8.79
N ASN A 10 -13.99 -13.06 8.11
CA ASN A 10 -14.26 -11.72 8.59
C ASN A 10 -15.74 -11.38 8.35
N LYS A 11 -16.59 -11.74 9.30
CA LYS A 11 -18.03 -11.55 9.17
C LYS A 11 -18.42 -10.11 9.48
N VAL A 12 -19.09 -9.45 8.54
CA VAL A 12 -19.62 -8.09 8.66
C VAL A 12 -21.12 -8.12 8.36
N VAL A 13 -21.94 -7.65 9.30
CA VAL A 13 -23.40 -7.70 9.20
C VAL A 13 -23.99 -6.32 9.43
N ASP A 14 -24.82 -5.87 8.49
CA ASP A 14 -25.56 -4.62 8.64
C ASP A 14 -26.47 -4.64 9.87
N GLY A 15 -26.38 -3.59 10.68
CA GLY A 15 -27.29 -3.29 11.78
C GLY A 15 -28.03 -1.97 11.59
N GLU A 16 -28.94 -1.66 12.51
CA GLU A 16 -29.77 -0.44 12.45
C GLU A 16 -28.94 0.86 12.46
N VAL A 17 -27.86 0.86 13.25
CA VAL A 17 -26.97 2.03 13.45
C VAL A 17 -25.51 1.77 13.04
N GLU A 18 -25.20 0.54 12.63
CA GLU A 18 -23.87 0.09 12.18
C GLU A 18 -24.02 -0.42 10.75
N ASN A 19 -23.82 0.48 9.77
CA ASN A 19 -23.92 0.16 8.34
C ASN A 19 -23.25 1.26 7.50
N SER A 20 -23.19 1.05 6.18
CA SER A 20 -22.52 1.93 5.21
C SER A 20 -23.10 3.36 5.11
N PHE A 21 -24.32 3.63 5.58
CA PHE A 21 -24.87 4.99 5.62
C PHE A 21 -24.29 5.83 6.77
N TYR A 22 -23.92 5.18 7.87
CA TYR A 22 -23.38 5.85 9.06
C TYR A 22 -21.85 5.77 9.14
N PHE A 23 -21.25 4.74 8.54
CA PHE A 23 -19.82 4.56 8.46
C PHE A 23 -19.45 4.17 7.03
N ARG A 24 -18.85 5.11 6.27
CA ARG A 24 -18.51 4.90 4.85
C ARG A 24 -17.66 3.65 4.63
N ASN A 25 -16.71 3.40 5.52
CA ASN A 25 -15.70 2.35 5.40
C ASN A 25 -16.15 1.01 6.01
N PHE A 26 -17.46 0.83 6.17
CA PHE A 26 -18.05 -0.34 6.82
C PHE A 26 -17.71 -1.65 6.12
N TYR A 27 -17.45 -1.62 4.80
CA TYR A 27 -17.06 -2.80 4.00
C TYR A 27 -15.58 -2.79 3.57
N ASN A 28 -14.71 -2.07 4.29
CA ASN A 28 -13.28 -2.03 3.95
C ASN A 28 -12.54 -3.31 4.38
N GLY A 29 -13.18 -4.20 5.14
CA GLY A 29 -12.60 -5.47 5.56
C GLY A 29 -11.43 -5.36 6.55
N GLY A 30 -10.65 -6.43 6.60
CA GLY A 30 -9.51 -6.62 7.52
C GLY A 30 -8.24 -7.05 6.78
N GLY A 31 -7.11 -6.94 7.49
CA GLY A 31 -5.76 -7.23 7.04
C GLY A 31 -5.24 -8.63 7.34
N VAL A 32 -4.02 -8.89 6.89
CA VAL A 32 -3.19 -10.07 7.20
C VAL A 32 -1.81 -9.62 7.66
N ALA A 33 -1.31 -10.12 8.78
CA ALA A 33 0.07 -9.90 9.20
C ALA A 33 0.80 -11.23 9.31
N ILE A 34 1.98 -11.33 8.68
CA ILE A 34 2.80 -12.54 8.69
C ILE A 34 4.18 -12.24 9.31
N GLY A 35 4.67 -13.12 10.17
CA GLY A 35 5.99 -13.03 10.78
C GLY A 35 6.27 -14.16 11.77
N ASP A 36 7.54 -14.50 11.97
CA ASP A 36 7.96 -15.53 12.93
C ASP A 36 7.91 -14.99 14.38
N ILE A 37 6.76 -15.11 15.03
CA ILE A 37 6.54 -14.57 16.39
C ILE A 37 7.19 -15.43 17.48
N ASN A 38 7.60 -16.65 17.14
CA ASN A 38 8.08 -17.62 18.12
C ASN A 38 9.56 -18.04 17.92
N ASN A 39 10.21 -17.47 16.90
CA ASN A 39 11.60 -17.69 16.50
C ASN A 39 11.91 -19.17 16.16
N ASP A 40 10.95 -19.93 15.63
CA ASP A 40 11.16 -21.30 15.15
C ASP A 40 11.53 -21.39 13.67
N SER A 41 11.74 -20.24 13.03
CA SER A 41 11.99 -20.11 11.60
C SER A 41 10.80 -20.51 10.74
N LEU A 42 9.57 -20.56 11.25
CA LEU A 42 8.36 -20.64 10.43
C LEU A 42 7.53 -19.37 10.62
N PRO A 43 7.15 -18.67 9.54
CA PRO A 43 6.31 -17.50 9.67
C PRO A 43 4.90 -17.89 10.14
N ASP A 44 4.40 -17.16 11.14
CA ASP A 44 3.08 -17.29 11.75
C ASP A 44 2.12 -16.23 11.19
N VAL A 45 0.81 -16.41 11.37
CA VAL A 45 -0.22 -15.63 10.66
C VAL A 45 -1.22 -15.02 11.62
N LEU A 46 -1.45 -13.72 11.51
CA LEU A 46 -2.56 -13.01 12.15
C LEU A 46 -3.55 -12.51 11.09
N LEU A 47 -4.84 -12.71 11.33
CA LEU A 47 -5.95 -12.20 10.53
C LEU A 47 -6.82 -11.28 11.40
N THR A 48 -7.11 -10.07 10.91
CA THR A 48 -7.96 -9.12 11.63
C THR A 48 -9.44 -9.24 11.23
N SER A 49 -10.32 -8.93 12.18
CA SER A 49 -11.76 -8.97 12.00
C SER A 49 -12.42 -7.65 12.39
N ASN A 50 -13.43 -7.23 11.63
CA ASN A 50 -14.18 -6.02 11.91
C ASN A 50 -15.23 -6.25 13.01
N MET A 51 -16.06 -7.29 12.95
CA MET A 51 -17.09 -7.52 13.98
C MET A 51 -16.85 -8.75 14.86
N GLY A 52 -15.74 -9.47 14.66
CA GLY A 52 -15.38 -10.67 15.41
C GLY A 52 -13.97 -10.56 16.00
N GLU A 53 -13.48 -11.70 16.51
CA GLU A 53 -12.15 -11.82 17.10
C GLU A 53 -11.06 -11.96 16.02
N ASN A 54 -9.92 -11.30 16.22
CA ASN A 54 -8.71 -11.52 15.44
C ASN A 54 -8.18 -12.93 15.70
N LYS A 55 -7.62 -13.55 14.67
CA LYS A 55 -7.11 -14.92 14.74
C LYS A 55 -5.61 -15.00 14.54
N LEU A 56 -4.89 -15.56 15.51
CA LEU A 56 -3.46 -15.81 15.46
C LEU A 56 -3.20 -17.32 15.32
N TYR A 57 -2.46 -17.67 14.29
CA TYR A 57 -2.17 -19.05 13.91
C TYR A 57 -0.67 -19.30 13.95
N ILE A 58 -0.26 -20.35 14.67
CA ILE A 58 1.12 -20.84 14.63
C ILE A 58 1.29 -21.81 13.48
N ASN A 59 2.30 -21.59 12.65
CA ASN A 59 2.70 -22.49 11.58
C ASN A 59 3.44 -23.70 12.16
N LYS A 60 2.97 -24.90 11.82
CA LYS A 60 3.56 -26.19 12.23
C LYS A 60 4.37 -26.86 11.12
N GLY A 61 4.56 -26.16 9.99
CA GLY A 61 5.12 -26.71 8.76
C GLY A 61 4.07 -27.46 7.93
N ASP A 62 4.42 -27.74 6.67
CA ASP A 62 3.58 -28.44 5.71
C ASP A 62 2.16 -27.85 5.57
N PHE A 63 2.04 -26.51 5.64
CA PHE A 63 0.76 -25.79 5.62
C PHE A 63 -0.22 -26.21 6.71
N ARG A 64 0.28 -26.63 7.89
CA ARG A 64 -0.56 -26.91 9.05
C ARG A 64 -0.46 -25.78 10.05
N PHE A 65 -1.59 -25.21 10.41
CA PHE A 65 -1.69 -24.05 11.28
C PHE A 65 -2.54 -24.38 12.52
N GLU A 66 -2.08 -23.94 13.68
CA GLU A 66 -2.78 -24.08 14.97
C GLU A 66 -3.31 -22.71 15.41
N ASP A 67 -4.63 -22.55 15.55
CA ASP A 67 -5.24 -21.36 16.17
C ASP A 67 -4.84 -21.31 17.66
N ILE A 68 -4.09 -20.28 18.03
CA ILE A 68 -3.66 -20.04 19.41
C ILE A 68 -4.33 -18.82 20.03
N SER A 69 -5.30 -18.16 19.38
CA SER A 69 -5.84 -16.86 19.82
C SER A 69 -6.22 -16.80 21.30
N GLU A 70 -6.97 -17.80 21.78
CA GLU A 70 -7.42 -17.85 23.16
C GLU A 70 -6.24 -17.99 24.15
N LYS A 71 -5.28 -18.86 23.82
CA LYS A 71 -4.08 -19.07 24.63
C LYS A 71 -3.13 -17.87 24.57
N ALA A 72 -3.06 -17.21 23.42
CA ALA A 72 -2.20 -16.07 23.17
C ALA A 72 -2.60 -14.84 24.00
N GLY A 73 -3.87 -14.77 24.43
CA GLY A 73 -4.35 -13.68 25.27
C GLY A 73 -4.63 -12.40 24.49
N LEU A 74 -4.82 -12.49 23.17
CA LEU A 74 -5.26 -11.37 22.34
C LEU A 74 -6.70 -11.01 22.72
N ARG A 75 -6.86 -10.03 23.62
CA ARG A 75 -8.18 -9.54 24.04
C ARG A 75 -8.57 -8.34 23.20
N GLN A 76 -9.79 -8.37 22.68
CA GLN A 76 -10.39 -7.23 22.00
C GLN A 76 -11.42 -6.55 22.89
N ASP A 77 -11.22 -5.25 23.11
CA ASP A 77 -12.22 -4.40 23.77
C ASP A 77 -13.05 -3.60 22.74
N SER A 78 -12.61 -3.62 21.48
CA SER A 78 -13.16 -2.93 20.31
C SER A 78 -13.34 -3.95 19.19
N MET A 79 -14.57 -4.14 18.73
CA MET A 79 -14.87 -4.94 17.53
C MET A 79 -14.86 -4.01 16.32
N TRP A 80 -13.65 -3.67 15.82
CA TRP A 80 -13.42 -3.08 14.48
C TRP A 80 -11.92 -3.03 14.12
N SER A 81 -11.24 -4.17 14.17
CA SER A 81 -9.83 -4.21 13.79
C SER A 81 -9.66 -4.04 12.27
N THR A 82 -8.67 -3.24 11.89
CA THR A 82 -8.32 -2.91 10.50
C THR A 82 -6.90 -3.44 10.22
N GLY A 83 -5.92 -2.55 10.09
CA GLY A 83 -4.52 -2.87 9.85
C GLY A 83 -3.86 -3.63 11.00
N ALA A 84 -2.95 -4.56 10.66
CA ALA A 84 -2.06 -5.17 11.63
C ALA A 84 -0.62 -5.23 11.11
N VAL A 85 0.33 -5.06 12.03
CA VAL A 85 1.77 -5.17 11.75
C VAL A 85 2.42 -6.02 12.84
N MET A 86 3.26 -6.96 12.44
CA MET A 86 4.20 -7.64 13.34
C MET A 86 5.54 -6.91 13.30
N ALA A 87 5.97 -6.34 14.43
CA ALA A 87 7.22 -5.60 14.55
C ALA A 87 7.80 -5.73 15.96
N ASP A 88 9.12 -5.77 16.09
CA ASP A 88 9.82 -5.80 17.38
C ASP A 88 9.93 -4.36 17.94
N ILE A 89 8.87 -3.91 18.62
CA ILE A 89 8.69 -2.51 19.04
C ILE A 89 9.53 -2.18 20.27
N ASN A 90 9.83 -3.18 21.10
CA ASN A 90 10.64 -3.04 22.30
C ASN A 90 12.11 -3.46 22.11
N ALA A 91 12.50 -3.82 20.88
CA ALA A 91 13.83 -4.23 20.46
C ALA A 91 14.42 -5.40 21.25
N ASP A 92 13.59 -6.39 21.60
CA ASP A 92 13.97 -7.52 22.44
C ASP A 92 14.28 -8.82 21.67
N GLY A 93 14.17 -8.77 20.35
CA GLY A 93 14.40 -9.88 19.41
C GLY A 93 13.15 -10.73 19.14
N TRP A 94 11.97 -10.33 19.59
CA TRP A 94 10.70 -11.02 19.37
C TRP A 94 9.69 -10.07 18.74
N LEU A 95 8.98 -10.55 17.72
CA LEU A 95 7.95 -9.73 17.09
C LEU A 95 6.78 -9.51 18.05
N ASP A 96 6.45 -8.25 18.28
CA ASP A 96 5.21 -7.80 18.90
C ASP A 96 4.12 -7.65 17.83
N ILE A 97 2.86 -7.46 18.26
CA ILE A 97 1.74 -7.29 17.34
C ILE A 97 1.08 -5.93 17.61
N TYR A 98 1.04 -5.06 16.61
CA TYR A 98 0.25 -3.83 16.63
C TYR A 98 -1.00 -3.98 15.77
N VAL A 99 -2.17 -3.64 16.34
CA VAL A 99 -3.47 -3.72 15.67
C VAL A 99 -4.15 -2.36 15.69
N CYS A 100 -4.43 -1.84 14.50
CA CYS A 100 -5.24 -0.66 14.27
C CYS A 100 -6.72 -0.99 14.50
N ASN A 101 -7.46 -0.05 15.08
CA ASN A 101 -8.90 -0.14 15.26
C ASN A 101 -9.59 1.11 14.71
N SER A 102 -10.79 0.94 14.17
CA SER A 102 -11.60 2.02 13.60
C SER A 102 -13.06 1.88 14.02
N GLY A 103 -14.00 2.35 13.20
CA GLY A 103 -15.43 2.18 13.43
C GLY A 103 -15.93 2.83 14.73
N HIS A 104 -16.99 2.26 15.30
CA HIS A 104 -17.64 2.74 16.54
C HIS A 104 -17.85 4.25 16.54
N MET A 105 -18.39 4.81 15.45
CA MET A 105 -18.51 6.26 15.22
C MET A 105 -19.15 7.03 16.39
N GLN A 106 -20.01 6.37 17.17
CA GLN A 106 -20.81 6.97 18.24
C GLN A 106 -20.20 6.80 19.64
N ASP A 107 -19.19 5.95 19.82
CA ASP A 107 -18.46 5.79 21.09
C ASP A 107 -16.94 5.80 20.86
N SER A 108 -16.14 5.71 21.92
CA SER A 108 -14.66 5.81 21.81
C SER A 108 -13.96 4.46 21.81
N ARG A 109 -14.68 3.35 21.60
CA ARG A 109 -14.10 1.99 21.58
C ARG A 109 -13.40 1.73 20.24
N ARG A 110 -12.31 2.45 19.99
CA ARG A 110 -11.45 2.30 18.80
C ARG A 110 -9.98 2.55 19.10
N LEU A 111 -9.55 2.24 20.33
CA LEU A 111 -8.16 2.35 20.72
C LEU A 111 -7.36 1.29 19.96
N ASN A 112 -6.28 1.69 19.30
CA ASN A 112 -5.29 0.75 18.78
C ASN A 112 -4.68 -0.08 19.91
N LYS A 113 -4.25 -1.30 19.60
CA LYS A 113 -3.72 -2.26 20.58
C LYS A 113 -2.30 -2.66 20.22
N LEU A 114 -1.45 -2.74 21.24
CA LEU A 114 -0.07 -3.22 21.16
C LEU A 114 0.06 -4.43 22.07
N TYR A 115 0.29 -5.58 21.49
CA TYR A 115 0.46 -6.85 22.20
C TYR A 115 1.94 -7.19 22.25
N ILE A 116 2.56 -7.03 23.43
CA ILE A 116 3.98 -7.32 23.67
C ILE A 116 4.19 -8.81 23.88
N ASN A 117 5.12 -9.39 23.13
CA ASN A 117 5.41 -10.82 23.12
C ASN A 117 6.08 -11.28 24.41
N GLN A 118 5.49 -12.29 25.08
CA GLN A 118 6.00 -12.85 26.32
C GLN A 118 6.94 -14.06 26.10
N ARG A 119 7.36 -14.31 24.85
CA ARG A 119 8.34 -15.34 24.46
C ARG A 119 7.91 -16.77 24.75
N ASN A 120 6.59 -16.98 24.83
CA ASN A 120 5.96 -18.25 25.14
C ASN A 120 4.60 -18.41 24.42
N ASN A 121 4.48 -17.74 23.27
CA ASN A 121 3.25 -17.64 22.46
C ASN A 121 2.06 -17.02 23.20
N THR A 122 2.34 -16.15 24.17
CA THR A 122 1.34 -15.30 24.81
C THR A 122 1.76 -13.85 24.73
N PHE A 123 0.80 -12.94 24.85
CA PHE A 123 1.02 -11.52 24.71
C PHE A 123 0.34 -10.73 25.84
N THR A 124 0.91 -9.56 26.13
CA THR A 124 0.34 -8.58 27.07
C THR A 124 0.02 -7.31 26.32
N GLU A 125 -1.22 -6.81 26.44
CA GLU A 125 -1.60 -5.53 25.85
C GLU A 125 -0.99 -4.36 26.63
N GLU A 126 -0.14 -3.55 26.00
CA GLU A 126 0.62 -2.46 26.63
C GLU A 126 0.58 -1.14 25.83
N ALA A 127 -0.37 -0.91 24.93
CA ALA A 127 -0.40 0.29 24.06
C ALA A 127 -0.27 1.60 24.84
N ALA A 128 -1.01 1.75 25.94
CA ALA A 128 -0.97 2.96 26.78
C ALA A 128 0.40 3.23 27.41
N LYS A 129 1.14 2.16 27.78
CA LYS A 129 2.50 2.28 28.33
C LYS A 129 3.42 2.92 27.30
N TYR A 130 3.35 2.45 26.05
CA TYR A 130 4.14 2.95 24.93
C TYR A 130 3.61 4.26 24.33
N GLY A 131 2.38 4.67 24.63
CA GLY A 131 1.76 5.87 24.03
C GLY A 131 1.15 5.59 22.65
N LEU A 132 0.83 4.34 22.37
CA LEU A 132 0.28 3.86 21.11
C LEU A 132 -1.19 3.46 21.19
N ASP A 133 -1.88 3.75 22.31
CA ASP A 133 -3.33 3.59 22.49
C ASP A 133 -4.11 4.72 21.81
N ILE A 134 -3.85 4.90 20.51
CA ILE A 134 -4.41 5.98 19.71
C ILE A 134 -5.88 5.68 19.42
N SER A 135 -6.77 6.64 19.69
CA SER A 135 -8.20 6.54 19.36
C SER A 135 -8.50 7.35 18.10
N ALA A 136 -8.41 6.70 16.95
CA ALA A 136 -8.57 7.33 15.64
C ALA A 136 -9.31 6.39 14.67
N TYR A 137 -9.61 6.87 13.47
CA TYR A 137 -10.15 6.05 12.38
C TYR A 137 -9.03 5.32 11.65
N ALA A 138 -8.24 4.54 12.40
CA ALA A 138 -6.98 3.98 11.94
C ALA A 138 -7.18 2.96 10.82
N THR A 139 -6.44 3.15 9.74
CA THR A 139 -6.40 2.19 8.63
C THR A 139 -5.20 1.26 8.78
N GLN A 140 -4.00 1.81 8.84
CA GLN A 140 -2.75 1.05 8.87
C GLN A 140 -1.61 1.87 9.48
N SER A 141 -0.67 1.18 10.11
CA SER A 141 0.59 1.75 10.59
C SER A 141 1.78 1.19 9.81
N SER A 142 2.90 1.91 9.78
CA SER A 142 4.20 1.41 9.37
C SER A 142 5.24 1.75 10.43
N PHE A 143 6.09 0.78 10.79
CA PHE A 143 7.18 0.96 11.75
C PHE A 143 8.53 0.99 11.01
N PHE A 144 9.30 2.06 11.17
CA PHE A 144 10.59 2.29 10.54
C PHE A 144 11.36 3.40 11.27
N ASP A 145 12.68 3.43 11.10
CA ASP A 145 13.58 4.41 11.73
C ASP A 145 13.67 5.66 10.83
N TYR A 146 12.83 6.67 11.05
CA TYR A 146 12.75 7.81 10.10
C TYR A 146 13.86 8.83 10.29
N ASP A 147 14.45 8.91 11.49
CA ASP A 147 15.53 9.84 11.80
C ASP A 147 16.93 9.21 11.89
N LEU A 148 17.02 7.90 11.63
CA LEU A 148 18.24 7.07 11.60
C LEU A 148 18.98 7.04 12.95
N ASP A 149 18.23 7.09 14.05
CA ASP A 149 18.78 7.02 15.41
C ASP A 149 18.89 5.59 15.96
N GLY A 150 18.31 4.62 15.24
CA GLY A 150 18.45 3.18 15.44
C GLY A 150 17.26 2.50 16.12
N ASP A 151 16.23 3.22 16.56
CA ASP A 151 14.96 2.63 16.98
C ASP A 151 13.84 2.79 15.94
N LEU A 152 12.74 2.04 16.11
CA LEU A 152 11.61 2.10 15.18
C LEU A 152 10.60 3.12 15.65
N ASP A 153 10.32 4.10 14.79
CA ASP A 153 9.22 5.04 14.89
C ASP A 153 7.95 4.48 14.25
N MET A 154 6.84 5.23 14.34
CA MET A 154 5.58 4.81 13.74
C MET A 154 4.93 5.91 12.91
N PHE A 155 4.61 5.60 11.66
CA PHE A 155 3.69 6.39 10.84
C PHE A 155 2.32 5.71 10.84
N LEU A 156 1.25 6.49 11.07
CA LEU A 156 -0.13 6.01 11.13
C LEU A 156 -0.98 6.79 10.13
N ILE A 157 -1.67 6.07 9.25
CA ILE A 157 -2.70 6.65 8.39
C ILE A 157 -4.08 6.38 8.97
N ASN A 158 -4.89 7.44 9.05
CA ASN A 158 -6.30 7.36 9.44
C ASN A 158 -7.17 7.76 8.27
N ASN A 159 -8.27 7.04 8.07
CA ASN A 159 -9.26 7.47 7.11
C ASN A 159 -10.10 8.61 7.69
N SER A 160 -10.51 9.57 6.85
CA SER A 160 -11.37 10.66 7.31
C SER A 160 -12.82 10.21 7.54
N PRO A 161 -13.41 10.51 8.70
CA PRO A 161 -14.83 10.26 8.96
C PRO A 161 -15.77 11.25 8.25
N MET A 162 -15.22 12.23 7.51
CA MET A 162 -15.98 13.27 6.86
C MET A 162 -16.73 12.73 5.62
N PRO A 163 -18.00 13.11 5.41
CA PRO A 163 -18.65 12.87 4.13
C PRO A 163 -17.96 13.68 3.02
N ILE A 164 -17.45 13.03 1.97
CA ILE A 164 -16.69 13.67 0.87
C ILE A 164 -17.41 14.90 0.30
N ASN A 165 -18.73 14.79 0.07
CA ASN A 165 -19.55 15.88 -0.48
C ASN A 165 -19.64 17.12 0.42
N SER A 166 -19.25 17.03 1.68
CA SER A 166 -19.24 18.16 2.63
C SER A 166 -17.96 19.01 2.59
N LEU A 167 -16.90 18.54 1.92
CA LEU A 167 -15.59 19.21 1.89
C LEU A 167 -15.53 20.38 0.89
N GLY A 168 -16.43 20.40 -0.10
CA GLY A 168 -16.70 21.54 -0.96
C GLY A 168 -15.54 21.95 -1.88
N TYR A 169 -14.60 21.04 -2.16
CA TYR A 169 -13.39 21.30 -2.97
C TYR A 169 -12.54 22.47 -2.44
N SER A 170 -12.59 22.69 -1.11
CA SER A 170 -11.73 23.67 -0.46
C SER A 170 -10.42 23.03 -0.03
N ASN A 171 -9.30 23.71 -0.31
CA ASN A 171 -7.99 23.26 0.12
C ASN A 171 -7.73 23.69 1.57
N ARG A 172 -7.58 22.70 2.44
CA ARG A 172 -7.26 22.79 3.86
C ARG A 172 -6.24 21.70 4.24
N ARG A 173 -5.33 21.40 3.30
CA ARG A 173 -4.35 20.33 3.44
C ARG A 173 -3.51 20.45 4.71
N ASP A 174 -3.14 21.68 5.06
CA ASP A 174 -2.28 21.96 6.22
C ASP A 174 -3.07 22.25 7.52
N LEU A 175 -4.41 22.08 7.53
CA LEU A 175 -5.22 22.30 8.73
C LEU A 175 -5.30 21.01 9.57
N PRO A 176 -4.66 20.96 10.76
CA PRO A 176 -4.69 19.77 11.60
C PRO A 176 -6.11 19.41 12.00
N ASP A 177 -6.43 18.12 12.04
CA ASP A 177 -7.76 17.56 12.28
C ASP A 177 -8.39 18.17 13.54
N ALA A 178 -7.62 18.28 14.62
CA ALA A 178 -8.01 18.86 15.90
C ALA A 178 -8.54 20.30 15.79
N GLU A 179 -8.08 21.07 14.81
CA GLU A 179 -8.45 22.47 14.57
C GLU A 179 -9.67 22.64 13.65
N TRP A 180 -10.15 21.58 12.98
CA TRP A 180 -11.33 21.66 12.11
C TRP A 180 -12.61 22.10 12.85
N PRO A 181 -13.48 22.94 12.26
CA PRO A 181 -14.70 23.40 12.92
C PRO A 181 -15.85 22.37 12.77
N VAL A 182 -15.62 21.14 13.23
CA VAL A 182 -16.56 20.00 13.15
C VAL A 182 -16.79 19.36 14.51
N ALA A 183 -17.82 18.52 14.62
CA ALA A 183 -18.12 17.79 15.84
C ALA A 183 -16.96 16.84 16.24
N GLN A 184 -16.79 16.59 17.54
CA GLN A 184 -15.67 15.79 18.06
C GLN A 184 -15.60 14.37 17.47
N PHE A 185 -16.74 13.74 17.17
CA PHE A 185 -16.76 12.40 16.57
C PHE A 185 -16.30 12.39 15.09
N LEU A 186 -16.22 13.55 14.43
CA LEU A 186 -15.67 13.72 13.08
C LEU A 186 -14.18 14.10 13.09
N LYS A 187 -13.52 14.01 14.26
CA LYS A 187 -12.07 14.18 14.45
C LYS A 187 -11.36 12.82 14.46
N GLY A 188 -10.04 12.79 14.42
CA GLY A 188 -9.25 11.55 14.44
C GLY A 188 -9.06 10.93 13.05
N GLY A 189 -8.95 11.77 12.01
CA GLY A 189 -8.48 11.41 10.67
C GLY A 189 -7.15 12.09 10.38
N GLY A 190 -6.59 11.88 9.19
CA GLY A 190 -5.29 12.45 8.82
C GLY A 190 -4.12 11.48 8.99
N ASP A 191 -2.95 11.93 8.56
CA ASP A 191 -1.70 11.17 8.69
C ASP A 191 -0.94 11.65 9.92
N HIS A 192 -0.29 10.72 10.62
CA HIS A 192 0.39 11.01 11.88
C HIS A 192 1.76 10.33 11.93
N LEU A 193 2.74 11.02 12.53
CA LEU A 193 4.08 10.49 12.78
C LEU A 193 4.36 10.53 14.28
N TYR A 194 4.87 9.42 14.80
CA TYR A 194 5.22 9.24 16.21
C TYR A 194 6.69 8.84 16.31
N ARG A 195 7.51 9.71 16.92
CA ARG A 195 8.91 9.39 17.22
C ARG A 195 8.99 8.50 18.46
N ASN A 196 9.85 7.49 18.42
CA ASN A 196 10.12 6.63 19.56
C ASN A 196 11.22 7.24 20.44
N ASP A 197 10.88 7.64 21.67
CA ASP A 197 11.84 8.14 22.65
C ASP A 197 12.07 7.06 23.72
N ASN A 198 12.90 6.05 23.41
CA ASN A 198 13.24 4.93 24.30
C ASN A 198 12.03 4.10 24.76
N GLY A 199 11.20 3.66 23.82
CA GLY A 199 9.98 2.90 24.05
C GLY A 199 8.77 3.77 24.42
N LYS A 200 8.86 5.09 24.25
CA LYS A 200 7.71 6.00 24.38
C LYS A 200 7.49 6.76 23.09
N PHE A 201 6.38 6.47 22.44
CA PHE A 201 5.99 7.11 21.19
C PHE A 201 5.38 8.48 21.47
N ILE A 202 5.95 9.51 20.84
CA ILE A 202 5.54 10.90 20.95
C ILE A 202 5.13 11.40 19.57
N GLU A 203 3.92 11.93 19.46
CA GLU A 203 3.45 12.50 18.20
C GLU A 203 4.27 13.74 17.82
N VAL A 204 4.79 13.74 16.60
CA VAL A 204 5.60 14.83 15.99
C VAL A 204 5.05 15.25 14.63
N THR A 205 3.80 14.87 14.31
CA THR A 205 3.12 15.10 13.02
C THR A 205 3.32 16.51 12.47
N LYS A 206 3.06 17.53 13.29
CA LYS A 206 3.12 18.93 12.88
C LYS A 206 4.56 19.41 12.70
N GLU A 207 5.43 19.05 13.65
CA GLU A 207 6.85 19.39 13.65
C GLU A 207 7.58 18.77 12.46
N ALA A 208 7.20 17.56 12.08
CA ALA A 208 7.76 16.82 10.97
C ALA A 208 7.20 17.23 9.60
N GLY A 209 6.17 18.07 9.54
CA GLY A 209 5.58 18.53 8.27
C GLY A 209 4.65 17.51 7.60
N ILE A 210 4.03 16.62 8.39
CA ILE A 210 3.04 15.65 7.91
C ILE A 210 1.63 16.26 7.91
N HIS A 211 0.82 15.91 6.91
CA HIS A 211 -0.53 16.46 6.74
C HIS A 211 -1.55 15.73 7.62
N GLY A 212 -1.68 16.16 8.88
CA GLY A 212 -2.70 15.65 9.81
C GLY A 212 -4.12 16.18 9.56
N THR A 213 -4.58 16.22 8.30
CA THR A 213 -5.85 16.88 7.90
C THR A 213 -7.02 15.91 7.71
N LEU A 214 -8.25 16.37 7.97
CA LEU A 214 -9.47 15.62 7.65
C LEU A 214 -9.78 15.53 6.13
N MET A 215 -8.94 16.14 5.29
CA MET A 215 -8.99 15.90 3.84
C MET A 215 -8.30 14.60 3.43
N SER A 216 -7.38 14.07 4.24
CA SER A 216 -6.69 12.81 3.97
C SER A 216 -7.66 11.64 4.21
N PHE A 217 -7.86 10.82 3.18
CA PHE A 217 -8.63 9.58 3.25
C PHE A 217 -7.67 8.40 3.15
N GLY A 218 -6.65 8.38 4.00
CA GLY A 218 -5.56 7.42 3.95
C GLY A 218 -6.06 5.97 3.98
N LEU A 219 -5.74 5.22 2.93
CA LEU A 219 -6.03 3.79 2.81
C LEU A 219 -4.76 2.92 2.67
N GLY A 220 -3.71 3.43 2.03
CA GLY A 220 -2.44 2.73 1.86
C GLY A 220 -1.27 3.58 2.32
N VAL A 221 -0.30 2.95 2.99
CA VAL A 221 0.99 3.56 3.35
C VAL A 221 2.10 2.61 2.94
N THR A 222 3.10 3.14 2.24
CA THR A 222 4.32 2.40 1.90
C THR A 222 5.53 3.27 2.18
N VAL A 223 6.60 2.63 2.65
CA VAL A 223 7.85 3.28 3.05
C VAL A 223 8.97 2.71 2.22
N GLY A 224 9.85 3.57 1.75
CA GLY A 224 11.06 3.17 1.03
C GLY A 224 11.85 4.39 0.60
N ASP A 225 13.12 4.19 0.29
CA ASP A 225 14.00 5.29 -0.17
C ASP A 225 13.83 5.49 -1.69
N VAL A 226 12.89 6.36 -2.07
CA VAL A 226 12.47 6.53 -3.46
C VAL A 226 13.44 7.36 -4.29
N ASN A 227 14.26 8.17 -3.63
CA ASN A 227 15.27 9.02 -4.27
C ASN A 227 16.70 8.45 -4.14
N ASN A 228 16.85 7.32 -3.45
CA ASN A 228 18.06 6.55 -3.21
C ASN A 228 19.14 7.34 -2.42
N ASP A 229 18.73 8.18 -1.49
CA ASP A 229 19.60 9.07 -0.71
C ASP A 229 19.98 8.55 0.71
N GLY A 230 19.55 7.33 1.00
CA GLY A 230 19.78 6.59 2.23
C GLY A 230 18.75 6.81 3.32
N TRP A 231 17.71 7.65 3.11
CA TRP A 231 16.68 7.94 4.10
C TRP A 231 15.32 7.39 3.67
N PRO A 232 14.51 6.88 4.61
CA PRO A 232 13.19 6.37 4.28
C PRO A 232 12.24 7.53 3.96
N ASP A 233 11.60 7.44 2.80
CA ASP A 233 10.49 8.30 2.38
C ASP A 233 9.16 7.59 2.62
N VAL A 234 8.05 8.34 2.64
CA VAL A 234 6.71 7.80 2.89
C VAL A 234 5.77 8.19 1.77
N TYR A 235 5.06 7.22 1.20
CA TYR A 235 3.97 7.45 0.27
C TYR A 235 2.64 7.09 0.91
N VAL A 236 1.64 7.98 0.77
CA VAL A 236 0.28 7.79 1.28
C VAL A 236 -0.72 7.83 0.13
N ALA A 237 -1.48 6.74 -0.01
CA ALA A 237 -2.60 6.59 -0.92
C ALA A 237 -3.89 7.14 -0.29
N ASN A 238 -4.48 8.16 -0.93
CA ASN A 238 -5.71 8.82 -0.49
C ASN A 238 -6.91 8.41 -1.35
N ASP A 239 -7.97 7.95 -0.68
CA ASP A 239 -9.22 7.58 -1.34
C ASP A 239 -10.10 8.80 -1.60
N SER A 240 -10.08 9.23 -2.86
CA SER A 240 -10.96 10.25 -3.40
C SER A 240 -10.65 11.66 -2.86
N TYR A 241 -11.04 12.67 -3.64
CA TYR A 241 -10.98 14.09 -3.28
C TYR A 241 -9.56 14.66 -3.13
N GLU A 242 -8.81 14.26 -2.11
CA GLU A 242 -7.44 14.68 -1.86
C GLU A 242 -6.46 13.85 -2.68
N ARG A 243 -5.37 14.47 -3.14
CA ARG A 243 -4.34 13.73 -3.87
C ARG A 243 -3.51 12.87 -2.92
N ASP A 244 -2.76 11.96 -3.47
CA ASP A 244 -1.74 11.23 -2.72
C ASP A 244 -0.64 12.17 -2.21
N TYR A 245 0.09 11.70 -1.19
CA TYR A 245 1.26 12.39 -0.64
C TYR A 245 2.51 11.56 -0.86
N LEU A 246 3.60 12.24 -1.24
CA LEU A 246 4.94 11.67 -1.27
C LEU A 246 5.84 12.50 -0.37
N TYR A 247 6.01 12.06 0.87
CA TYR A 247 6.82 12.69 1.88
C TYR A 247 8.29 12.31 1.72
N ILE A 248 9.08 13.23 1.17
CA ILE A 248 10.52 13.08 1.03
C ILE A 248 11.22 13.52 2.31
N ASN A 249 12.04 12.65 2.89
CA ASN A 249 12.75 12.92 4.13
C ASN A 249 13.83 13.99 3.94
N GLN A 250 13.80 15.03 4.78
CA GLN A 250 14.73 16.16 4.70
C GLN A 250 15.98 15.99 5.56
N LYS A 251 16.20 14.81 6.16
CA LYS A 251 17.41 14.44 6.94
C LYS A 251 17.63 15.30 8.18
N ASN A 252 16.57 15.87 8.71
CA ASN A 252 16.59 16.79 9.84
C ASN A 252 15.37 16.60 10.77
N GLY A 253 14.73 15.44 10.69
CA GLY A 253 13.49 15.13 11.40
C GLY A 253 12.21 15.70 10.77
N THR A 254 12.29 16.22 9.53
CA THR A 254 11.13 16.74 8.80
C THR A 254 11.00 16.08 7.42
N PHE A 255 9.79 16.16 6.87
CA PHE A 255 9.43 15.70 5.54
C PHE A 255 8.92 16.86 4.69
N LYS A 256 9.05 16.70 3.39
CA LYS A 256 8.44 17.56 2.38
C LYS A 256 7.54 16.72 1.50
N ASP A 257 6.26 17.05 1.43
CA ASP A 257 5.36 16.52 0.40
C ASP A 257 5.78 17.04 -0.99
N ASP A 258 6.36 16.15 -1.82
CA ASP A 258 6.93 16.47 -3.13
C ASP A 258 6.19 15.80 -4.30
N MET A 259 4.98 15.29 -4.05
CA MET A 259 4.19 14.53 -5.03
C MET A 259 4.10 15.24 -6.39
N GLU A 260 3.76 16.53 -6.40
CA GLU A 260 3.50 17.30 -7.62
C GLU A 260 4.74 17.54 -8.49
N ASN A 261 5.95 17.44 -7.91
CA ASN A 261 7.21 17.57 -8.64
C ASN A 261 7.75 16.20 -9.11
N CYS A 262 7.39 15.13 -8.41
CA CYS A 262 7.86 13.77 -8.68
C CYS A 262 6.99 13.02 -9.68
N VAL A 263 5.67 13.19 -9.65
CA VAL A 263 4.75 12.55 -10.60
C VAL A 263 4.09 13.59 -11.48
N GLY A 264 3.52 13.20 -12.62
CA GLY A 264 2.70 14.10 -13.45
C GLY A 264 1.19 13.98 -13.22
N GLN A 265 0.77 12.84 -12.67
CA GLN A 265 -0.60 12.46 -12.36
C GLN A 265 -0.62 11.31 -11.36
N ASN A 266 -1.75 11.10 -10.69
CA ASN A 266 -1.97 10.00 -9.76
C ASN A 266 -3.39 9.41 -9.88
N SER A 267 -3.63 8.32 -9.17
CA SER A 267 -4.95 7.70 -9.04
C SER A 267 -5.92 8.66 -8.35
N PHE A 268 -7.21 8.59 -8.68
CA PHE A 268 -8.23 9.44 -8.06
C PHE A 268 -8.75 8.86 -6.76
N SER A 269 -8.88 7.54 -6.70
CA SER A 269 -9.30 6.80 -5.52
C SER A 269 -8.21 5.83 -5.15
N SER A 270 -7.05 6.35 -4.74
CA SER A 270 -5.92 5.49 -4.35
C SER A 270 -6.28 4.67 -3.11
N MET A 271 -6.30 3.35 -3.27
CA MET A 271 -6.73 2.43 -2.22
C MET A 271 -5.52 1.81 -1.49
N GLY A 272 -4.69 1.07 -2.21
CA GLY A 272 -3.46 0.46 -1.70
C GLY A 272 -2.25 0.93 -2.50
N ALA A 273 -1.08 0.75 -1.91
CA ALA A 273 0.19 1.09 -2.54
C ALA A 273 1.29 0.11 -2.13
N ASP A 274 2.27 -0.10 -3.02
CA ASP A 274 3.49 -0.84 -2.70
C ASP A 274 4.68 -0.32 -3.54
N LEU A 275 5.90 -0.52 -3.01
CA LEU A 275 7.16 -0.11 -3.62
C LEU A 275 8.03 -1.32 -3.95
N SER A 276 8.43 -1.45 -5.22
CA SER A 276 9.35 -2.50 -5.66
C SER A 276 10.01 -2.15 -6.99
N ASP A 277 11.16 -2.74 -7.27
CA ASP A 277 11.87 -2.57 -8.54
C ASP A 277 11.29 -3.52 -9.59
N VAL A 278 10.54 -3.00 -10.57
CA VAL A 278 9.83 -3.83 -11.55
C VAL A 278 10.65 -4.09 -12.82
N ASN A 279 11.80 -3.43 -12.97
CA ASN A 279 12.63 -3.50 -14.17
C ASN A 279 14.10 -3.92 -13.90
N ASN A 280 14.41 -4.27 -12.65
CA ASN A 280 15.71 -4.73 -12.16
C ASN A 280 16.84 -3.74 -12.38
N ASP A 281 16.57 -2.47 -12.13
CA ASP A 281 17.52 -1.39 -12.29
C ASP A 281 18.10 -0.81 -10.99
N GLY A 282 17.64 -1.33 -9.86
CA GLY A 282 18.08 -0.98 -8.53
C GLY A 282 17.38 0.23 -7.91
N TYR A 283 16.31 0.74 -8.53
CA TYR A 283 15.46 1.82 -8.01
C TYR A 283 14.04 1.31 -7.74
N PRO A 284 13.41 1.71 -6.62
CA PRO A 284 12.04 1.33 -6.36
C PRO A 284 11.08 2.11 -7.27
N ASP A 285 10.15 1.37 -7.87
CA ASP A 285 8.97 1.86 -8.56
C ASP A 285 7.75 1.75 -7.63
N LEU A 286 6.70 2.52 -7.92
CA LEU A 286 5.49 2.61 -7.10
C LEU A 286 4.27 2.14 -7.88
N PHE A 287 3.43 1.32 -7.27
CA PHE A 287 2.13 0.96 -7.83
C PHE A 287 1.01 1.34 -6.86
N THR A 288 -0.03 1.97 -7.39
CA THR A 288 -1.26 2.28 -6.65
C THR A 288 -2.48 1.72 -7.34
N THR A 289 -3.43 1.27 -6.52
CA THR A 289 -4.70 0.73 -7.00
C THR A 289 -5.82 1.76 -6.91
N ASP A 290 -6.80 1.64 -7.80
CA ASP A 290 -7.99 2.48 -7.93
C ASP A 290 -9.21 1.58 -8.21
N MET A 291 -10.37 2.17 -8.44
CA MET A 291 -11.65 1.49 -8.60
C MET A 291 -12.09 1.31 -10.06
N LEU A 292 -11.21 1.51 -11.05
CA LEU A 292 -11.55 1.41 -12.47
C LEU A 292 -11.89 -0.05 -12.87
N PRO A 293 -13.15 -0.36 -13.26
CA PRO A 293 -13.52 -1.70 -13.71
C PRO A 293 -12.90 -2.04 -15.06
N ALA A 294 -12.41 -3.27 -15.20
CA ALA A 294 -11.86 -3.78 -16.45
C ALA A 294 -12.96 -4.26 -17.43
N ASP A 295 -14.11 -4.69 -16.92
CA ASP A 295 -15.21 -5.18 -17.78
C ASP A 295 -16.23 -4.08 -18.12
N ASP A 296 -16.80 -4.19 -19.32
CA ASP A 296 -17.72 -3.19 -19.89
C ASP A 296 -19.02 -3.03 -19.10
N TYR A 297 -19.52 -4.10 -18.45
CA TYR A 297 -20.77 -4.02 -17.69
C TYR A 297 -20.53 -3.24 -16.39
N ARG A 298 -19.53 -3.63 -15.60
CA ARG A 298 -19.21 -2.97 -14.34
C ARG A 298 -18.75 -1.53 -14.57
N LEU A 299 -17.97 -1.27 -15.63
CA LEU A 299 -17.59 0.08 -16.02
C LEU A 299 -18.81 0.99 -16.23
N LYS A 300 -19.89 0.49 -16.84
CA LYS A 300 -21.13 1.26 -17.04
C LYS A 300 -21.96 1.45 -15.78
N THR A 301 -21.83 0.54 -14.80
CA THR A 301 -22.60 0.61 -13.56
C THR A 301 -21.85 1.25 -12.39
N LEU A 302 -20.52 1.41 -12.48
CA LEU A 302 -19.67 1.91 -11.40
C LEU A 302 -18.70 3.02 -11.83
N GLY A 303 -18.39 3.14 -13.13
CA GLY A 303 -17.48 4.15 -13.64
C GLY A 303 -18.11 5.54 -13.60
N ALA A 304 -17.48 6.46 -12.86
CA ALA A 304 -17.87 7.86 -12.79
C ALA A 304 -16.64 8.75 -13.06
N PHE A 305 -16.73 9.55 -14.11
CA PHE A 305 -15.62 10.39 -14.57
C PHE A 305 -15.95 11.88 -14.41
N ASP A 306 -14.93 12.66 -14.04
CA ASP A 306 -15.06 14.11 -13.99
C ASP A 306 -15.36 14.67 -15.38
N HIS A 307 -16.31 15.60 -15.44
CA HIS A 307 -16.45 16.49 -16.58
C HIS A 307 -15.42 17.62 -16.47
N ILE A 308 -15.13 18.28 -17.60
CA ILE A 308 -14.06 19.27 -17.73
C ILE A 308 -14.13 20.41 -16.70
N ASP A 309 -15.33 20.87 -16.33
CA ASP A 309 -15.50 21.97 -15.37
C ASP A 309 -15.08 21.55 -13.96
N LEU A 310 -15.52 20.36 -13.52
CA LEU A 310 -15.15 19.81 -12.23
C LEU A 310 -13.64 19.51 -12.15
N HIS A 311 -13.07 18.93 -13.19
CA HIS A 311 -11.62 18.69 -13.28
C HIS A 311 -10.83 20.00 -13.16
N ARG A 312 -11.23 21.05 -13.91
CA ARG A 312 -10.58 22.38 -13.83
C ARG A 312 -10.74 23.01 -12.45
N GLN A 313 -11.91 22.90 -11.82
CA GLN A 313 -12.13 23.42 -10.48
C GLN A 313 -11.18 22.75 -9.49
N ARG A 314 -11.04 21.42 -9.53
CA ARG A 314 -10.12 20.65 -8.68
C ARG A 314 -8.68 21.10 -8.84
N LEU A 315 -8.22 21.26 -10.09
CA LEU A 315 -6.88 21.77 -10.39
C LEU A 315 -6.66 23.18 -9.81
N GLN A 316 -7.61 24.09 -10.00
CA GLN A 316 -7.53 25.46 -9.48
C GLN A 316 -7.49 25.51 -7.95
N THR A 317 -8.04 24.49 -7.29
CA THR A 317 -8.02 24.35 -5.82
C THR A 317 -6.81 23.57 -5.31
N GLY A 318 -5.92 23.10 -6.19
CA GLY A 318 -4.70 22.39 -5.79
C GLY A 318 -4.90 20.90 -5.48
N LEU A 319 -5.96 20.28 -5.98
CA LEU A 319 -6.22 18.83 -5.86
C LEU A 319 -5.52 18.01 -6.95
N TYR A 320 -4.72 18.65 -7.82
CA TYR A 320 -3.81 18.00 -8.76
C TYR A 320 -4.46 17.11 -9.85
N ASN A 321 -3.63 16.49 -10.70
CA ASN A 321 -4.07 15.67 -11.83
C ASN A 321 -4.40 14.24 -11.37
N GLN A 322 -5.67 14.01 -11.04
CA GLN A 322 -6.16 12.73 -10.56
C GLN A 322 -7.08 12.05 -11.58
N TYR A 323 -6.91 10.74 -11.79
CA TYR A 323 -7.73 9.96 -12.72
C TYR A 323 -8.12 8.60 -12.14
N MET A 324 -9.38 8.18 -12.37
CA MET A 324 -9.90 6.88 -11.96
C MET A 324 -9.22 5.75 -12.74
N LYS A 325 -8.06 5.30 -12.27
CA LYS A 325 -7.27 4.18 -12.78
C LYS A 325 -6.13 3.87 -11.81
N ASN A 326 -5.61 2.65 -11.86
CA ASN A 326 -4.35 2.33 -11.20
C ASN A 326 -3.21 3.16 -11.82
N CYS A 327 -2.15 3.40 -11.05
CA CYS A 327 -0.94 4.03 -11.55
C CYS A 327 0.26 3.13 -11.28
N LEU A 328 1.07 2.87 -12.31
CA LEU A 328 2.40 2.26 -12.18
C LEU A 328 3.45 3.34 -12.49
N MET A 329 4.06 3.86 -11.44
CA MET A 329 4.99 4.99 -11.46
C MET A 329 6.42 4.44 -11.46
N VAL A 330 7.05 4.43 -12.63
CA VAL A 330 8.40 3.90 -12.85
C VAL A 330 9.45 4.98 -12.61
N ASN A 331 10.42 4.72 -11.74
CA ASN A 331 11.43 5.67 -11.31
C ASN A 331 12.38 6.01 -12.47
N ASN A 332 12.49 7.30 -12.80
CA ASN A 332 13.36 7.74 -13.90
C ASN A 332 14.79 8.08 -13.45
N ARG A 333 15.11 7.85 -12.16
CA ARG A 333 16.41 8.09 -11.50
C ARG A 333 16.85 9.56 -11.44
N ASN A 334 15.98 10.48 -11.82
CA ASN A 334 16.21 11.93 -11.78
C ASN A 334 15.23 12.63 -10.84
N GLY A 335 14.73 11.92 -9.83
CA GLY A 335 13.78 12.43 -8.84
C GLY A 335 12.33 12.53 -9.35
N GLN A 336 12.01 11.88 -10.47
CA GLN A 336 10.64 11.82 -10.98
C GLN A 336 10.26 10.40 -11.40
N PHE A 337 8.97 10.20 -11.63
CA PHE A 337 8.39 8.95 -12.08
C PHE A 337 7.67 9.12 -13.41
N LEU A 338 7.74 8.08 -14.23
CA LEU A 338 6.93 7.91 -15.43
C LEU A 338 5.70 7.09 -15.05
N GLU A 339 4.50 7.65 -15.19
CA GLU A 339 3.28 6.87 -15.02
C GLU A 339 3.04 6.03 -16.29
N THR A 340 2.92 4.71 -16.12
CA THR A 340 2.93 3.74 -17.20
C THR A 340 1.77 2.74 -17.15
N ALA A 341 0.79 2.82 -16.25
CA ALA A 341 -0.19 1.74 -16.06
C ALA A 341 -0.91 1.32 -17.35
N ASN A 342 -1.36 2.27 -18.17
CA ASN A 342 -1.98 2.02 -19.47
C ASN A 342 -1.02 1.36 -20.48
N PHE A 343 0.27 1.73 -20.43
CA PHE A 343 1.29 1.08 -21.23
C PHE A 343 1.55 -0.33 -20.70
N SER A 344 1.58 -0.50 -19.39
CA SER A 344 1.95 -1.75 -18.75
C SER A 344 0.80 -2.78 -18.75
N GLY A 345 -0.43 -2.33 -18.96
CA GLY A 345 -1.64 -3.16 -19.00
C GLY A 345 -2.20 -3.49 -17.61
N VAL A 346 -2.00 -2.58 -16.65
CA VAL A 346 -2.36 -2.76 -15.23
C VAL A 346 -3.28 -1.65 -14.72
N GLU A 347 -3.90 -0.87 -15.60
CA GLU A 347 -4.68 0.33 -15.28
C GLU A 347 -6.02 0.07 -14.60
N ALA A 348 -6.61 -1.12 -14.79
CA ALA A 348 -7.97 -1.43 -14.40
C ALA A 348 -8.06 -2.78 -13.69
N THR A 349 -8.55 -2.77 -12.45
CA THR A 349 -8.68 -3.95 -11.59
C THR A 349 -10.02 -4.01 -10.83
N ASP A 350 -10.98 -3.15 -11.16
CA ASP A 350 -12.25 -3.00 -10.43
C ASP A 350 -12.07 -2.43 -9.03
N TRP A 351 -13.00 -2.68 -8.11
CA TRP A 351 -12.94 -2.21 -6.72
C TRP A 351 -11.76 -2.84 -5.97
N SER A 352 -10.60 -2.19 -6.07
CA SER A 352 -9.33 -2.70 -5.58
C SER A 352 -9.06 -2.27 -4.14
N TRP A 353 -8.27 -3.05 -3.42
CA TRP A 353 -7.80 -2.72 -2.06
C TRP A 353 -6.28 -2.75 -1.99
N GLY A 354 -5.66 -3.87 -1.62
CA GLY A 354 -4.20 -3.98 -1.48
C GLY A 354 -3.49 -4.25 -2.80
N ALA A 355 -2.36 -3.55 -2.99
CA ALA A 355 -1.34 -3.85 -3.99
C ALA A 355 -0.18 -4.61 -3.34
N LEU A 356 0.28 -5.71 -3.92
CA LEU A 356 1.49 -6.40 -3.47
C LEU A 356 2.40 -6.67 -4.66
N PHE A 357 3.65 -6.23 -4.54
CA PHE A 357 4.72 -6.66 -5.41
C PHE A 357 5.41 -7.89 -4.84
N PHE A 358 5.47 -8.97 -5.61
CA PHE A 358 6.33 -10.11 -5.31
C PHE A 358 6.61 -10.92 -6.57
N ASP A 359 7.69 -11.68 -6.58
CA ASP A 359 8.02 -12.59 -7.69
C ASP A 359 7.28 -13.92 -7.46
N ALA A 360 6.19 -14.13 -8.19
CA ALA A 360 5.28 -15.24 -7.94
C ALA A 360 5.77 -16.55 -8.56
N ASP A 361 6.60 -16.50 -9.61
CA ASP A 361 7.09 -17.68 -10.30
C ASP A 361 8.63 -17.85 -10.26
N ASN A 362 9.29 -17.02 -9.46
CA ASN A 362 10.74 -16.96 -9.26
C ASN A 362 11.53 -16.65 -10.54
N ASP A 363 10.92 -16.01 -11.54
CA ASP A 363 11.61 -15.68 -12.81
C ASP A 363 12.55 -14.47 -12.72
N GLY A 364 12.57 -13.80 -11.58
CA GLY A 364 13.40 -12.64 -11.27
C GLY A 364 12.75 -11.31 -11.59
N LEU A 365 11.48 -11.29 -11.99
CA LEU A 365 10.69 -10.08 -12.19
C LEU A 365 9.61 -9.99 -11.11
N ASN A 366 9.41 -8.81 -10.52
CA ASN A 366 8.31 -8.62 -9.59
C ASN A 366 6.97 -8.55 -10.34
N ASP A 367 6.06 -9.42 -9.95
CA ASP A 367 4.65 -9.46 -10.35
C ASP A 367 3.80 -8.58 -9.43
N ILE A 368 2.53 -8.36 -9.81
CA ILE A 368 1.59 -7.57 -9.03
C ILE A 368 0.39 -8.44 -8.66
N TYR A 369 0.00 -8.43 -7.39
CA TYR A 369 -1.28 -8.98 -6.93
C TYR A 369 -2.17 -7.88 -6.35
N VAL A 370 -3.46 -7.92 -6.69
CA VAL A 370 -4.46 -6.96 -6.23
C VAL A 370 -5.66 -7.66 -5.62
N CYS A 371 -5.94 -7.37 -4.35
CA CYS A 371 -7.18 -7.77 -3.70
C CYS A 371 -8.35 -6.95 -4.26
N ASN A 372 -9.43 -7.63 -4.67
CA ASN A 372 -10.60 -6.99 -5.26
C ASN A 372 -11.89 -7.38 -4.55
N GLY A 373 -12.84 -6.47 -4.66
CA GLY A 373 -14.25 -6.67 -4.33
C GLY A 373 -14.67 -5.95 -3.06
N VAL A 374 -15.92 -5.51 -3.08
CA VAL A 374 -16.60 -4.95 -1.91
C VAL A 374 -17.91 -5.70 -1.76
N ASN A 375 -18.26 -6.07 -0.52
CA ASN A 375 -19.44 -6.89 -0.26
C ASN A 375 -20.74 -6.27 -0.78
N ARG A 376 -20.84 -4.94 -0.78
CA ARG A 376 -21.94 -4.21 -1.41
C ARG A 376 -21.41 -3.12 -2.34
N ASP A 377 -21.89 -3.10 -3.58
CA ASP A 377 -21.56 -2.08 -4.57
C ASP A 377 -22.28 -0.74 -4.24
N VAL A 378 -21.84 -0.05 -3.18
CA VAL A 378 -22.50 1.15 -2.65
C VAL A 378 -22.51 2.35 -3.61
N THR A 379 -21.65 2.35 -4.62
CA THR A 379 -21.59 3.39 -5.67
C THR A 379 -22.27 2.96 -6.97
N ASN A 380 -22.99 1.83 -6.99
CA ASN A 380 -23.69 1.36 -8.18
C ASN A 380 -24.68 2.43 -8.70
N LEU A 381 -24.44 2.88 -9.93
CA LEU A 381 -25.18 3.99 -10.54
C LEU A 381 -26.66 3.65 -10.73
N ASP A 382 -27.01 2.41 -11.09
CA ASP A 382 -28.42 2.02 -11.20
C ASP A 382 -29.13 2.05 -9.83
N PHE A 383 -28.44 1.59 -8.77
CA PHE A 383 -28.95 1.69 -7.41
C PHE A 383 -29.14 3.15 -6.98
N MET A 384 -28.15 4.01 -7.24
CA MET A 384 -28.18 5.42 -6.88
C MET A 384 -29.24 6.20 -7.67
N ASP A 385 -29.31 6.01 -8.98
CA ASP A 385 -30.15 6.82 -9.88
C ASP A 385 -31.62 6.39 -9.86
N PHE A 386 -31.91 5.10 -9.74
CA PHE A 386 -33.30 4.63 -9.81
C PHE A 386 -33.85 4.32 -8.42
N PHE A 387 -33.12 3.55 -7.63
CA PHE A 387 -33.69 3.02 -6.39
C PHE A 387 -33.58 3.99 -5.21
N ALA A 388 -32.42 4.59 -4.97
CA ALA A 388 -32.26 5.57 -3.89
C ALA A 388 -33.16 6.79 -4.12
N ASN A 389 -33.28 7.25 -5.37
CA ASN A 389 -34.19 8.33 -5.76
C ASN A 389 -35.65 7.97 -5.48
N ASP A 390 -36.12 6.78 -5.85
CA ASP A 390 -37.49 6.34 -5.54
C ASP A 390 -37.75 6.28 -4.03
N VAL A 391 -36.79 5.82 -3.23
CA VAL A 391 -36.91 5.79 -1.77
C VAL A 391 -36.99 7.22 -1.23
N VAL A 392 -36.12 8.13 -1.66
CA VAL A 392 -36.15 9.54 -1.25
C VAL A 392 -37.47 10.21 -1.65
N GLN A 393 -37.95 10.00 -2.88
CA GLN A 393 -39.24 10.53 -3.34
C GLN A 393 -40.40 9.99 -2.50
N ASN A 394 -40.42 8.69 -2.21
CA ASN A 394 -41.46 8.09 -1.37
C ASN A 394 -41.41 8.59 0.08
N MET A 395 -40.22 8.81 0.65
CA MET A 395 -40.07 9.42 1.98
C MET A 395 -40.63 10.85 2.00
N VAL A 396 -40.37 11.63 0.95
CA VAL A 396 -40.90 12.99 0.79
C VAL A 396 -42.42 12.98 0.67
N VAL A 397 -42.99 12.09 -0.15
CA VAL A 397 -44.44 12.00 -0.38
C VAL A 397 -45.20 11.44 0.83
N SER A 398 -44.64 10.43 1.50
CA SER A 398 -45.29 9.76 2.64
C SER A 398 -45.05 10.44 3.99
N GLY A 399 -43.99 11.25 4.11
CA GLY A 399 -43.52 11.82 5.37
C GLY A 399 -42.92 10.79 6.34
N GLN A 400 -42.74 9.54 5.90
CA GLN A 400 -42.16 8.46 6.70
C GLN A 400 -40.71 8.23 6.29
N LYS A 401 -39.81 8.08 7.25
CA LYS A 401 -38.44 7.63 6.96
C LYS A 401 -38.50 6.17 6.50
N ALA A 402 -37.85 5.87 5.37
CA ALA A 402 -37.67 4.50 4.92
C ALA A 402 -36.82 3.73 5.94
N ASN A 403 -37.11 2.45 6.11
CA ASN A 403 -36.26 1.57 6.90
C ASN A 403 -34.94 1.38 6.12
N VAL A 404 -33.80 1.72 6.74
CA VAL A 404 -32.44 1.60 6.17
C VAL A 404 -32.18 0.16 5.67
N ASP A 405 -32.69 -0.86 6.35
CA ASP A 405 -32.57 -2.27 5.93
C ASP A 405 -33.20 -2.53 4.57
N SER A 406 -34.34 -1.88 4.29
CA SER A 406 -35.04 -2.01 3.01
C SER A 406 -34.27 -1.36 1.86
N VAL A 407 -33.34 -0.47 2.19
CA VAL A 407 -32.44 0.17 1.22
C VAL A 407 -31.18 -0.65 1.01
N LEU A 408 -30.51 -1.03 2.11
CA LEU A 408 -29.29 -1.84 2.10
C LEU A 408 -29.48 -3.19 1.39
N SER A 409 -30.63 -3.84 1.59
CA SER A 409 -30.97 -5.12 0.95
C SER A 409 -31.09 -5.07 -0.58
N ARG A 410 -31.10 -3.88 -1.18
CA ARG A 410 -31.17 -3.70 -2.64
C ARG A 410 -29.85 -3.34 -3.28
N ILE A 411 -28.81 -3.07 -2.49
CA ILE A 411 -27.47 -2.82 -3.03
C ILE A 411 -26.94 -4.14 -3.61
N PRO A 412 -26.46 -4.17 -4.86
CA PRO A 412 -25.88 -5.36 -5.47
C PRO A 412 -24.72 -5.93 -4.65
N VAL A 413 -24.62 -7.26 -4.64
CA VAL A 413 -23.57 -8.04 -3.98
C VAL A 413 -22.92 -8.89 -5.05
N THR A 414 -21.74 -8.49 -5.52
CA THR A 414 -21.08 -9.10 -6.69
C THR A 414 -19.65 -9.50 -6.31
N PRO A 415 -19.35 -10.78 -6.09
CA PRO A 415 -17.98 -11.21 -5.86
C PRO A 415 -17.18 -11.05 -7.16
N VAL A 416 -15.94 -10.59 -7.05
CA VAL A 416 -15.04 -10.33 -8.18
C VAL A 416 -13.73 -11.08 -7.99
N VAL A 417 -13.02 -11.32 -9.09
CA VAL A 417 -11.74 -12.02 -9.08
C VAL A 417 -10.63 -11.05 -8.67
N ASN A 418 -9.72 -11.51 -7.81
CA ASN A 418 -8.47 -10.80 -7.51
C ASN A 418 -7.59 -10.76 -8.77
N SER A 419 -6.98 -9.62 -9.05
CA SER A 419 -6.07 -9.51 -10.19
C SER A 419 -4.69 -10.00 -9.82
N ALA A 420 -4.04 -10.74 -10.71
CA ALA A 420 -2.63 -11.10 -10.61
C ALA A 420 -1.98 -10.85 -11.96
N PHE A 421 -1.01 -9.96 -12.00
CA PHE A 421 -0.34 -9.54 -13.22
C PHE A 421 1.08 -10.06 -13.23
N ARG A 422 1.35 -10.99 -14.16
CA ARG A 422 2.68 -11.50 -14.41
C ARG A 422 3.50 -10.48 -15.19
N ASN A 423 4.68 -10.14 -14.70
CA ASN A 423 5.64 -9.28 -15.36
C ASN A 423 6.31 -10.04 -16.51
N GLN A 424 6.21 -9.50 -17.72
CA GLN A 424 6.82 -10.07 -18.94
C GLN A 424 8.14 -9.38 -19.31
N GLY A 425 8.61 -8.48 -18.44
CA GLY A 425 9.71 -7.58 -18.71
C GLY A 425 9.30 -6.41 -19.61
N SER A 426 10.23 -5.48 -19.81
CA SER A 426 10.00 -4.27 -20.63
C SER A 426 8.75 -3.46 -20.20
N LEU A 427 8.42 -3.49 -18.90
CA LEU A 427 7.25 -2.84 -18.32
C LEU A 427 5.93 -3.32 -18.98
N ARG A 428 5.82 -4.59 -19.35
CA ARG A 428 4.57 -5.20 -19.82
C ARG A 428 4.15 -6.28 -18.85
N PHE A 429 2.87 -6.29 -18.54
CA PHE A 429 2.28 -7.30 -17.67
C PHE A 429 1.13 -8.01 -18.39
N ALA A 430 0.86 -9.25 -17.97
CA ALA A 430 -0.28 -10.03 -18.43
C ALA A 430 -1.08 -10.54 -17.23
N ASP A 431 -2.40 -10.49 -17.31
CA ASP A 431 -3.27 -11.13 -16.32
C ASP A 431 -3.00 -12.64 -16.28
N ALA A 432 -2.57 -13.12 -15.13
CA ALA A 432 -2.21 -14.48 -14.81
C ALA A 432 -3.08 -15.09 -13.71
N ALA A 433 -4.12 -14.39 -13.21
CA ALA A 433 -4.93 -14.84 -12.08
C ALA A 433 -5.46 -16.26 -12.30
N ARG A 434 -6.01 -16.54 -13.48
CA ARG A 434 -6.50 -17.87 -13.83
C ARG A 434 -5.40 -18.91 -14.05
N GLU A 435 -4.29 -18.52 -14.66
CA GLU A 435 -3.16 -19.42 -14.90
C GLU A 435 -2.55 -19.91 -13.58
N TRP A 436 -2.45 -19.02 -12.59
CA TRP A 436 -1.93 -19.30 -11.25
C TRP A 436 -2.97 -19.85 -10.28
N GLY A 437 -4.23 -19.98 -10.69
CA GLY A 437 -5.31 -20.51 -9.83
C GLY A 437 -5.76 -19.54 -8.73
N LEU A 438 -5.59 -18.24 -8.95
CA LEU A 438 -6.04 -17.13 -8.13
C LEU A 438 -7.37 -16.53 -8.63
N ASP A 439 -8.07 -17.22 -9.54
CA ASP A 439 -9.31 -16.73 -10.19
C ASP A 439 -10.60 -17.01 -9.42
N GLN A 440 -10.52 -17.31 -8.12
CA GLN A 440 -11.71 -17.50 -7.29
C GLN A 440 -12.35 -16.14 -6.98
N PRO A 441 -13.63 -15.91 -7.34
CA PRO A 441 -14.33 -14.69 -6.97
C PRO A 441 -14.51 -14.55 -5.44
N SER A 442 -14.38 -13.33 -4.94
CA SER A 442 -14.42 -13.01 -3.51
C SER A 442 -14.74 -11.54 -3.25
N PHE A 443 -14.72 -11.20 -1.96
CA PHE A 443 -14.69 -9.84 -1.43
C PHE A 443 -13.38 -9.71 -0.63
N SER A 444 -12.25 -9.69 -1.34
CA SER A 444 -10.92 -9.69 -0.72
C SER A 444 -10.48 -8.27 -0.37
N ASN A 445 -9.88 -8.07 0.79
CA ASN A 445 -9.41 -6.75 1.23
C ASN A 445 -7.90 -6.76 1.48
N GLY A 446 -7.46 -7.38 2.58
CA GLY A 446 -6.05 -7.52 2.94
C GLY A 446 -5.43 -8.83 2.44
N ALA A 447 -4.14 -8.80 2.14
CA ALA A 447 -3.34 -9.98 1.82
C ALA A 447 -1.89 -9.79 2.25
N ALA A 448 -1.20 -10.91 2.47
CA ALA A 448 0.23 -10.93 2.74
C ALA A 448 0.85 -12.20 2.15
N TYR A 449 2.10 -12.07 1.69
CA TYR A 449 2.88 -13.19 1.18
C TYR A 449 4.04 -13.55 2.13
N ALA A 450 4.48 -14.80 2.06
CA ALA A 450 5.67 -15.32 2.73
C ALA A 450 6.05 -16.70 2.18
N ASP A 451 7.29 -17.14 2.38
CA ASP A 451 7.70 -18.52 2.14
C ASP A 451 7.31 -19.38 3.35
N LEU A 452 6.06 -19.90 3.36
CA LEU A 452 5.43 -20.50 4.56
C LEU A 452 5.97 -21.91 4.87
N ASP A 453 6.53 -22.62 3.90
CA ASP A 453 7.14 -23.94 4.09
C ASP A 453 8.66 -24.00 3.85
N ARG A 454 9.29 -22.84 3.60
CA ARG A 454 10.75 -22.66 3.45
C ARG A 454 11.32 -23.36 2.22
N ASP A 455 10.55 -23.44 1.14
CA ASP A 455 10.99 -23.99 -0.14
C ASP A 455 11.47 -22.93 -1.15
N GLY A 456 11.27 -21.64 -0.82
CA GLY A 456 11.69 -20.50 -1.63
C GLY A 456 10.63 -20.02 -2.62
N ASP A 457 9.42 -20.57 -2.60
CA ASP A 457 8.27 -20.02 -3.30
C ASP A 457 7.46 -19.12 -2.35
N LEU A 458 7.07 -17.92 -2.82
CA LEU A 458 6.26 -17.02 -2.02
C LEU A 458 4.79 -17.46 -2.07
N ASP A 459 4.26 -17.90 -0.93
CA ASP A 459 2.87 -18.25 -0.69
C ASP A 459 2.01 -17.02 -0.37
N LEU A 460 0.68 -17.18 -0.43
CA LEU A 460 -0.24 -16.06 -0.27
C LEU A 460 -1.40 -16.40 0.67
N ILE A 461 -1.69 -15.49 1.60
CA ILE A 461 -2.87 -15.52 2.46
C ILE A 461 -3.71 -14.27 2.19
N VAL A 462 -5.02 -14.45 2.03
CA VAL A 462 -5.97 -13.38 1.69
C VAL A 462 -7.12 -13.36 2.69
N ASN A 463 -7.37 -12.21 3.29
CA ASN A 463 -8.51 -11.95 4.14
C ASN A 463 -9.71 -11.54 3.29
N ASN A 464 -10.84 -12.23 3.48
CA ASN A 464 -12.07 -12.00 2.74
C ASN A 464 -13.18 -11.55 3.70
N GLU A 465 -13.92 -10.52 3.32
CA GLU A 465 -15.14 -10.16 4.01
C GLU A 465 -16.26 -11.15 3.69
N ASN A 466 -16.97 -11.62 4.72
CA ASN A 466 -18.13 -12.51 4.64
C ASN A 466 -17.89 -13.82 3.87
N GLN A 467 -16.63 -14.21 3.70
CA GLN A 467 -16.18 -15.44 3.05
C GLN A 467 -14.95 -15.98 3.79
N GLU A 468 -14.67 -17.27 3.65
CA GLU A 468 -13.47 -17.87 4.26
C GLU A 468 -12.20 -17.25 3.66
N ALA A 469 -11.19 -17.03 4.51
CA ALA A 469 -9.87 -16.59 4.07
C ALA A 469 -9.25 -17.59 3.08
N PHE A 470 -8.48 -17.08 2.12
CA PHE A 470 -7.76 -17.93 1.18
C PHE A 470 -6.34 -18.21 1.67
N VAL A 471 -5.90 -19.44 1.44
CA VAL A 471 -4.53 -19.89 1.66
C VAL A 471 -4.07 -20.59 0.39
N TYR A 472 -3.14 -19.96 -0.31
CA TYR A 472 -2.52 -20.44 -1.53
C TYR A 472 -1.13 -20.93 -1.23
N ARG A 473 -0.87 -22.19 -1.61
CA ARG A 473 0.48 -22.75 -1.65
C ARG A 473 1.03 -22.51 -3.05
N ASN A 474 2.14 -21.82 -3.13
CA ASN A 474 2.91 -21.67 -4.35
C ASN A 474 3.76 -22.93 -4.58
N ARG A 475 3.97 -23.27 -5.85
CA ARG A 475 4.73 -24.44 -6.30
C ARG A 475 5.61 -24.08 -7.51
N ALA A 476 5.95 -22.80 -7.63
CA ALA A 476 6.71 -22.25 -8.73
C ALA A 476 8.01 -23.02 -8.97
N SER A 477 8.84 -23.19 -7.94
CA SER A 477 10.12 -23.91 -8.04
C SER A 477 9.94 -25.35 -8.52
N GLU A 478 8.86 -26.04 -8.12
CA GLU A 478 8.55 -27.39 -8.60
C GLU A 478 8.13 -27.42 -10.08
N LEU A 479 7.49 -26.36 -10.57
CA LEU A 479 6.92 -26.29 -11.92
C LEU A 479 7.88 -25.69 -12.94
N THR A 480 8.67 -24.68 -12.56
CA THR A 480 9.55 -23.91 -13.44
C THR A 480 11.01 -24.36 -13.32
N GLY A 481 11.43 -24.84 -12.14
CA GLY A 481 12.84 -25.09 -11.83
C GLY A 481 13.68 -23.81 -11.74
N ASN A 482 13.02 -22.66 -11.57
CA ASN A 482 13.69 -21.38 -11.38
C ASN A 482 14.49 -21.37 -10.07
N ASN A 483 15.57 -20.59 -10.06
CA ASN A 483 16.41 -20.41 -8.90
C ASN A 483 15.97 -19.16 -8.12
N HIS A 484 16.31 -19.13 -6.84
CA HIS A 484 16.09 -17.99 -5.97
C HIS A 484 17.29 -17.75 -5.05
N ILE A 485 17.28 -16.63 -4.35
CA ILE A 485 18.13 -16.37 -3.20
C ILE A 485 17.27 -15.80 -2.07
N SER A 486 17.40 -16.38 -0.88
CA SER A 486 16.64 -15.96 0.29
C SER A 486 17.59 -15.34 1.33
N VAL A 487 17.18 -14.24 1.95
CA VAL A 487 18.02 -13.46 2.85
C VAL A 487 17.23 -13.13 4.12
N GLN A 488 17.78 -13.57 5.26
CA GLN A 488 17.30 -13.22 6.59
C GLN A 488 18.31 -12.29 7.26
N LEU A 489 17.88 -11.07 7.57
CA LEU A 489 18.74 -10.06 8.19
C LEU A 489 18.53 -10.03 9.71
N ARG A 490 19.62 -9.74 10.43
CA ARG A 490 19.63 -9.45 11.87
C ARG A 490 20.59 -8.30 12.15
N SER A 491 20.15 -7.35 12.96
CA SER A 491 20.96 -6.22 13.43
C SER A 491 20.92 -6.13 14.95
N GLY A 492 21.72 -5.23 15.51
CA GLY A 492 21.68 -4.90 16.94
C GLY A 492 20.94 -3.59 17.21
N GLY A 493 20.87 -3.19 18.48
CA GLY A 493 20.28 -1.89 18.86
C GLY A 493 18.76 -1.92 18.88
N GLY A 494 18.13 -0.78 18.56
CA GLY A 494 16.67 -0.57 18.60
C GLY A 494 15.90 -1.17 17.42
N ASN A 495 16.58 -1.77 16.45
CA ASN A 495 15.99 -2.35 15.25
C ASN A 495 16.59 -3.75 14.96
N PRO A 496 16.29 -4.80 15.74
CA PRO A 496 16.95 -6.11 15.61
C PRO A 496 16.63 -6.89 14.32
N PHE A 497 15.55 -6.52 13.64
CA PHE A 497 15.10 -7.14 12.40
C PHE A 497 15.54 -6.36 11.14
N ALA A 498 16.38 -5.34 11.30
CA ALA A 498 17.03 -4.60 10.22
C ALA A 498 16.06 -3.91 9.25
N VAL A 499 14.91 -3.45 9.75
CA VAL A 499 13.92 -2.70 8.95
C VAL A 499 14.59 -1.47 8.33
N GLY A 500 14.34 -1.23 7.04
CA GLY A 500 15.00 -0.19 6.24
C GLY A 500 16.27 -0.66 5.53
N SER A 501 16.70 -1.92 5.72
CA SER A 501 17.85 -2.46 4.97
C SER A 501 17.50 -2.67 3.50
N LYS A 502 18.47 -2.41 2.64
CA LYS A 502 18.39 -2.67 1.20
C LYS A 502 19.23 -3.87 0.81
N ILE A 503 18.67 -4.73 -0.02
CA ILE A 503 19.31 -5.94 -0.53
C ILE A 503 19.44 -5.78 -2.05
N LYS A 504 20.66 -5.91 -2.57
CA LYS A 504 20.97 -5.85 -4.00
C LYS A 504 21.70 -7.12 -4.42
N VAL A 505 21.18 -7.82 -5.42
CA VAL A 505 21.85 -8.96 -6.05
C VAL A 505 22.27 -8.54 -7.46
N TYR A 506 23.54 -8.72 -7.78
CA TYR A 506 24.13 -8.28 -9.04
C TYR A 506 24.38 -9.47 -9.96
N LYS A 507 23.90 -9.38 -11.19
CA LYS A 507 24.26 -10.32 -12.27
C LYS A 507 24.19 -9.62 -13.63
N ALA A 508 25.29 -9.67 -14.38
CA ALA A 508 25.31 -9.31 -15.80
C ALA A 508 24.69 -7.92 -16.14
N GLY A 509 24.86 -6.94 -15.24
CA GLY A 509 24.32 -5.58 -15.40
C GLY A 509 22.89 -5.38 -14.89
N GLN A 510 22.21 -6.44 -14.43
CA GLN A 510 20.95 -6.35 -13.70
C GLN A 510 21.22 -6.21 -12.20
N VAL A 511 20.31 -5.50 -11.52
CA VAL A 511 20.30 -5.35 -10.07
C VAL A 511 18.93 -5.78 -9.57
N PHE A 512 18.85 -6.95 -8.92
CA PHE A 512 17.63 -7.36 -8.25
C PHE A 512 17.60 -6.68 -6.87
N TYR A 513 16.59 -5.84 -6.65
CA TYR A 513 16.47 -4.98 -5.47
C TYR A 513 15.32 -5.40 -4.56
N ARG A 514 15.57 -5.40 -3.25
CA ARG A 514 14.54 -5.46 -2.20
C ARG A 514 14.86 -4.48 -1.10
N GLU A 515 13.82 -3.89 -0.52
CA GLU A 515 13.91 -3.07 0.67
C GLU A 515 13.06 -3.69 1.79
N LEU A 516 13.67 -3.92 2.94
CA LEU A 516 13.04 -4.62 4.04
C LEU A 516 12.14 -3.67 4.82
N ILE A 517 10.89 -3.57 4.38
CA ILE A 517 9.80 -2.87 5.05
C ILE A 517 8.62 -3.86 5.15
N PRO A 518 8.20 -4.26 6.38
CA PRO A 518 7.15 -5.26 6.54
C PRO A 518 5.76 -4.78 6.15
N SER A 519 5.44 -3.50 6.38
CA SER A 519 4.10 -2.95 6.12
C SER A 519 3.92 -2.71 4.63
N ARG A 520 3.05 -3.51 3.99
CA ARG A 520 2.83 -3.51 2.54
C ARG A 520 1.38 -3.80 2.20
N GLY A 521 0.93 -3.33 1.04
CA GLY A 521 -0.44 -3.51 0.56
C GLY A 521 -1.46 -2.75 1.40
N PHE A 522 -2.57 -3.41 1.72
CA PHE A 522 -3.69 -2.79 2.44
C PHE A 522 -3.95 -3.50 3.77
N GLN A 523 -3.88 -2.74 4.87
CA GLN A 523 -4.08 -3.21 6.24
C GLN A 523 -3.15 -4.35 6.68
N SER A 524 -2.05 -4.59 5.96
CA SER A 524 -1.33 -5.87 6.04
C SER A 524 0.19 -5.68 6.25
N SER A 525 0.84 -6.73 6.71
CA SER A 525 2.31 -6.83 6.76
C SER A 525 2.81 -8.20 6.32
N VAL A 526 3.97 -8.23 5.67
CA VAL A 526 4.61 -9.45 5.12
C VAL A 526 5.76 -9.93 6.00
N ASP A 527 6.23 -11.16 5.76
CA ASP A 527 7.36 -11.74 6.48
C ASP A 527 8.68 -10.99 6.25
N TYR A 528 9.60 -11.14 7.19
CA TYR A 528 10.92 -10.50 7.15
C TYR A 528 11.91 -11.23 6.23
N LEU A 529 11.70 -12.51 5.92
CA LEU A 529 12.55 -13.22 4.96
C LEU A 529 12.35 -12.63 3.56
N GLN A 530 13.43 -12.15 2.97
CA GLN A 530 13.41 -11.62 1.61
C GLN A 530 13.77 -12.72 0.62
N VAL A 531 12.85 -13.06 -0.27
CA VAL A 531 13.06 -14.00 -1.38
C VAL A 531 13.16 -13.23 -2.69
N ILE A 532 14.20 -13.54 -3.46
CA ILE A 532 14.47 -12.92 -4.77
C ILE A 532 14.61 -14.06 -5.78
N GLY A 533 13.67 -14.17 -6.71
CA GLY A 533 13.79 -15.08 -7.84
C GLY A 533 14.91 -14.63 -8.78
N LEU A 534 15.46 -15.59 -9.51
CA LEU A 534 16.60 -15.43 -10.40
C LEU A 534 16.38 -16.16 -11.74
N GLY A 535 15.20 -16.78 -11.93
CA GLY A 535 14.87 -17.56 -13.11
C GLY A 535 15.90 -18.65 -13.39
N SER A 536 16.37 -18.69 -14.63
CA SER A 536 17.39 -19.68 -15.07
C SER A 536 18.84 -19.34 -14.67
N ILE A 537 19.07 -18.24 -13.95
CA ILE A 537 20.42 -17.84 -13.52
C ILE A 537 20.96 -18.85 -12.50
N THR A 538 22.15 -19.39 -12.76
CA THR A 538 22.79 -20.43 -11.94
C THR A 538 23.84 -19.90 -10.95
N ASP A 539 24.23 -18.64 -11.09
CA ASP A 539 25.23 -17.97 -10.25
C ASP A 539 25.06 -16.45 -10.34
N VAL A 540 25.38 -15.74 -9.26
CA VAL A 540 25.35 -14.27 -9.20
C VAL A 540 26.71 -13.71 -8.80
N ASP A 541 27.01 -12.48 -9.22
CA ASP A 541 28.32 -11.86 -9.01
C ASP A 541 28.50 -11.53 -7.52
N SER A 542 27.48 -10.89 -6.92
CA SER A 542 27.48 -10.53 -5.50
C SER A 542 26.09 -10.25 -4.95
N LEU A 543 25.92 -10.52 -3.66
CA LEU A 543 24.84 -10.05 -2.80
C LEU A 543 25.39 -8.92 -1.92
N VAL A 544 24.73 -7.76 -1.93
CA VAL A 544 25.08 -6.59 -1.14
C VAL A 544 23.91 -6.23 -0.24
N VAL A 545 24.18 -6.07 1.05
CA VAL A 545 23.25 -5.52 2.04
C VAL A 545 23.74 -4.14 2.44
N ILE A 546 22.87 -3.13 2.28
CA ILE A 546 23.04 -1.79 2.82
C ILE A 546 22.15 -1.72 4.06
N TRP A 547 22.77 -1.59 5.23
CA TRP A 547 22.06 -1.53 6.51
C TRP A 547 21.49 -0.12 6.76
N PRO A 548 20.54 0.06 7.70
CA PRO A 548 19.93 1.36 7.97
C PRO A 548 20.95 2.43 8.37
N ASP A 549 21.99 2.05 9.12
CA ASP A 549 23.12 2.92 9.49
C ASP A 549 24.13 3.16 8.34
N ARG A 550 23.77 2.75 7.12
CA ARG A 550 24.57 2.80 5.90
C ARG A 550 25.83 1.94 5.91
N THR A 551 26.03 1.07 6.90
CA THR A 551 27.09 0.06 6.81
C THR A 551 26.80 -0.91 5.67
N LEU A 552 27.85 -1.57 5.17
CA LEU A 552 27.76 -2.50 4.05
C LEU A 552 28.15 -3.92 4.44
N THR A 553 27.49 -4.89 3.83
CA THR A 553 27.94 -6.28 3.79
C THR A 553 27.89 -6.79 2.37
N THR A 554 29.00 -7.34 1.87
CA THR A 554 29.10 -7.90 0.53
C THR A 554 29.48 -9.38 0.62
N ILE A 555 28.70 -10.23 -0.03
CA ILE A 555 28.97 -11.65 -0.21
C ILE A 555 29.19 -11.88 -1.71
N HIS A 556 30.40 -12.27 -2.09
CA HIS A 556 30.73 -12.61 -3.47
C HIS A 556 30.32 -14.04 -3.78
N SER A 557 29.72 -14.24 -4.96
CA SER A 557 29.26 -15.56 -5.43
C SER A 557 28.46 -16.35 -4.37
N PRO A 558 27.39 -15.77 -3.80
CA PRO A 558 26.56 -16.46 -2.83
C PRO A 558 25.91 -17.71 -3.45
N GLN A 559 25.71 -18.74 -2.63
CA GLN A 559 25.00 -19.95 -3.03
C GLN A 559 23.52 -19.65 -3.31
N LEU A 560 22.99 -20.12 -4.43
CA LEU A 560 21.55 -20.01 -4.75
C LEU A 560 20.73 -21.11 -4.05
N ASN A 561 19.41 -20.94 -4.03
CA ASN A 561 18.41 -21.86 -3.47
C ASN A 561 18.69 -22.19 -1.99
N LYS A 562 19.03 -21.15 -1.23
CA LYS A 562 19.42 -21.24 0.18
C LYS A 562 19.10 -19.94 0.90
N VAL A 563 18.70 -20.08 2.15
CA VAL A 563 18.59 -18.95 3.10
C VAL A 563 19.97 -18.53 3.60
N HIS A 564 20.32 -17.27 3.35
CA HIS A 564 21.48 -16.57 3.90
C HIS A 564 21.08 -15.81 5.15
N TYR A 565 21.56 -16.26 6.31
CA TYR A 565 21.42 -15.54 7.58
C TYR A 565 22.58 -14.56 7.72
N ILE A 566 22.30 -13.27 7.62
CA ILE A 566 23.31 -12.21 7.61
C ILE A 566 23.12 -11.32 8.83
N ASN A 567 24.19 -11.12 9.59
CA ASN A 567 24.21 -10.22 10.73
C ASN A 567 24.90 -8.91 10.34
N GLN A 568 24.40 -7.79 10.86
CA GLN A 568 25.04 -6.50 10.70
C GLN A 568 26.47 -6.53 11.25
N PRO A 569 27.47 -6.06 10.49
CA PRO A 569 28.84 -6.03 10.96
C PRO A 569 28.99 -5.02 12.10
N SER A 570 29.87 -5.32 13.06
CA SER A 570 30.23 -4.40 14.15
C SER A 570 31.75 -4.27 14.29
N GLY A 571 32.24 -3.07 14.64
CA GLY A 571 33.67 -2.81 14.88
C GLY A 571 34.34 -1.82 13.91
N ARG A 572 35.67 -1.74 13.97
CA ARG A 572 36.48 -0.80 13.16
C ARG A 572 36.71 -1.36 11.75
N GLY A 573 36.65 -0.50 10.74
CA GLY A 573 36.97 -0.84 9.35
C GLY A 573 35.78 -1.29 8.50
N ILE A 574 34.56 -1.05 8.97
CA ILE A 574 33.34 -1.30 8.20
C ILE A 574 33.23 -0.28 7.07
N SER A 575 32.97 -0.76 5.85
CA SER A 575 32.69 0.08 4.71
C SER A 575 31.30 0.73 4.86
N ALA A 576 31.23 2.04 4.67
CA ALA A 576 29.97 2.76 4.56
C ALA A 576 29.56 2.88 3.09
N TYR A 577 28.27 2.73 2.82
CA TYR A 577 27.71 2.97 1.49
C TYR A 577 27.82 4.45 1.14
N THR A 578 28.56 4.72 0.07
CA THR A 578 28.64 6.04 -0.53
C THR A 578 27.73 6.03 -1.74
N GLU A 579 26.80 6.97 -1.81
CA GLU A 579 25.95 7.13 -3.00
C GLU A 579 26.84 7.37 -4.22
N GLU A 580 26.61 6.62 -5.29
CA GLU A 580 27.14 7.03 -6.58
C GLU A 580 26.36 8.28 -7.03
N PRO A 581 27.02 9.37 -7.42
CA PRO A 581 26.32 10.54 -7.94
C PRO A 581 25.43 10.12 -9.11
N ASN A 582 24.12 10.37 -8.99
CA ASN A 582 23.19 10.26 -10.12
C ASN A 582 23.62 11.28 -11.18
N GLY A 583 24.47 10.83 -12.10
CA GLY A 583 25.16 11.72 -13.01
C GLY A 583 26.34 11.06 -13.66
N GLY A 584 26.09 10.05 -14.51
CA GLY A 584 27.00 9.83 -15.63
C GLY A 584 27.22 11.16 -16.34
N ALA A 585 28.46 11.45 -16.77
CA ALA A 585 28.78 12.71 -17.43
C ALA A 585 27.80 12.94 -18.58
N SER A 586 26.88 13.90 -18.42
CA SER A 586 25.84 14.14 -19.42
C SER A 586 26.50 14.47 -20.74
N THR A 587 26.20 13.69 -21.77
CA THR A 587 26.71 13.97 -23.12
C THR A 587 26.12 15.28 -23.66
N PHE A 588 24.95 15.67 -23.16
CA PHE A 588 24.26 16.90 -23.54
C PHE A 588 24.18 17.87 -22.37
N HIS A 589 24.58 19.11 -22.60
CA HIS A 589 24.24 20.20 -21.70
C HIS A 589 23.04 20.96 -22.28
N ALA A 590 22.03 21.24 -21.46
CA ALA A 590 20.91 22.06 -21.87
C ALA A 590 21.43 23.44 -22.28
N ILE A 591 21.25 23.78 -23.55
CA ILE A 591 21.44 25.14 -24.05
C ILE A 591 20.14 25.90 -23.87
N SER A 592 20.24 27.16 -23.40
CA SER A 592 19.11 28.08 -23.35
C SER A 592 18.45 28.14 -24.74
N ASN A 593 17.14 27.87 -24.80
CA ASN A 593 16.38 27.99 -26.03
C ASN A 593 15.81 29.41 -26.14
N VAL A 594 15.55 29.85 -27.38
CA VAL A 594 14.97 31.18 -27.69
C VAL A 594 13.46 31.15 -27.94
N PHE A 595 12.83 29.99 -27.81
CA PHE A 595 11.40 29.81 -27.95
C PHE A 595 10.69 30.24 -26.66
N ASP A 596 9.66 31.04 -26.81
CA ASP A 596 8.74 31.30 -25.70
C ASP A 596 8.08 29.99 -25.26
N ARG A 597 7.84 29.86 -23.95
CA ARG A 597 7.05 28.76 -23.41
C ARG A 597 5.67 28.79 -24.08
N HIS A 598 5.27 27.68 -24.69
CA HIS A 598 3.89 27.52 -25.17
C HIS A 598 2.93 27.69 -23.99
N LEU A 599 1.99 28.62 -24.13
CA LEU A 599 0.90 28.83 -23.18
C LEU A 599 -0.36 28.31 -23.85
N GLU A 600 -0.87 27.20 -23.31
CA GLU A 600 -2.13 26.63 -23.75
C GLU A 600 -3.28 27.59 -23.47
N ASP A 601 -4.21 27.75 -24.41
CA ASP A 601 -5.39 28.58 -24.18
C ASP A 601 -6.47 27.82 -23.37
N ASP A 602 -7.40 28.57 -22.78
CA ASP A 602 -8.47 28.02 -21.94
C ASP A 602 -9.69 27.49 -22.73
N TYR A 603 -9.60 27.43 -24.07
CA TYR A 603 -10.68 26.92 -24.90
C TYR A 603 -11.01 25.47 -24.57
N VAL A 604 -12.29 25.14 -24.72
CA VAL A 604 -12.84 23.80 -24.46
C VAL A 604 -13.67 23.42 -25.67
N ASP A 605 -13.13 22.55 -26.52
CA ASP A 605 -13.85 22.04 -27.69
C ASP A 605 -15.16 21.34 -27.30
N PHE A 606 -15.18 20.67 -26.14
CA PHE A 606 -16.32 19.89 -25.65
C PHE A 606 -17.62 20.67 -25.48
N TYR A 607 -17.57 22.00 -25.27
CA TYR A 607 -18.80 22.80 -25.17
C TYR A 607 -19.54 22.92 -26.50
N TYR A 608 -18.83 22.77 -27.62
CA TYR A 608 -19.40 22.82 -28.98
C TYR A 608 -19.52 21.42 -29.58
N GLU A 609 -18.50 20.58 -29.40
CA GLU A 609 -18.42 19.23 -29.95
C GLU A 609 -18.25 18.19 -28.82
N ARG A 610 -19.37 17.86 -28.15
CA ARG A 610 -19.39 17.01 -26.95
C ARG A 610 -18.84 15.59 -27.13
N ASN A 611 -18.75 15.10 -28.36
CA ASN A 611 -18.29 13.74 -28.68
C ASN A 611 -16.81 13.69 -29.08
N LEU A 612 -16.08 14.80 -29.01
CA LEU A 612 -14.64 14.77 -29.23
C LEU A 612 -13.95 13.99 -28.12
N PRO A 613 -13.02 13.08 -28.45
CA PRO A 613 -12.31 12.29 -27.45
C PRO A 613 -11.20 13.07 -26.75
N VAL A 614 -10.77 14.22 -27.32
CA VAL A 614 -9.67 15.06 -26.82
C VAL A 614 -9.93 16.54 -27.16
N LEU A 615 -9.23 17.44 -26.47
CA LEU A 615 -9.25 18.89 -26.76
C LEU A 615 -8.33 19.19 -27.96
N LEU A 616 -8.92 19.22 -29.17
CA LEU A 616 -8.18 19.46 -30.42
C LEU A 616 -7.63 20.89 -30.54
N SER A 617 -8.24 21.87 -29.87
CA SER A 617 -7.70 23.23 -29.82
C SER A 617 -6.38 23.32 -29.05
N ARG A 618 -6.04 22.28 -28.29
CA ARG A 618 -4.88 22.23 -27.39
C ARG A 618 -3.73 21.35 -27.89
N GLU A 619 -3.65 21.15 -29.19
CA GLU A 619 -2.47 20.49 -29.76
C GLU A 619 -1.24 21.42 -29.64
N GLY A 620 -0.33 21.07 -28.74
CA GLY A 620 0.92 21.79 -28.53
C GLY A 620 1.87 21.75 -29.74
N PRO A 621 2.93 22.58 -29.72
CA PRO A 621 3.88 22.66 -30.83
C PRO A 621 4.56 21.31 -31.09
N ARG A 622 4.52 20.85 -32.34
CA ARG A 622 5.26 19.67 -32.79
C ARG A 622 6.66 20.10 -33.27
N VAL A 623 7.70 19.40 -32.81
CA VAL A 623 9.05 19.57 -33.35
C VAL A 623 9.26 18.59 -34.49
N ALA A 624 9.67 19.09 -35.65
CA ALA A 624 10.18 18.29 -36.75
C ALA A 624 11.64 18.70 -37.01
N LYS A 625 12.53 17.72 -37.19
CA LYS A 625 13.91 17.96 -37.61
C LYS A 625 14.01 17.83 -39.13
N GLY A 626 14.68 18.79 -39.77
CA GLY A 626 15.06 18.72 -41.18
C GLY A 626 16.30 19.57 -41.45
N ASP A 627 17.22 19.02 -42.25
CA ASP A 627 18.40 19.74 -42.77
C ASP A 627 17.96 20.57 -43.99
N VAL A 628 17.48 21.79 -43.72
CA VAL A 628 16.83 22.65 -44.73
C VAL A 628 17.84 23.21 -45.74
N ASN A 629 19.12 23.32 -45.38
CA ASN A 629 20.18 23.86 -46.23
C ASN A 629 21.18 22.81 -46.74
N GLY A 630 21.04 21.55 -46.35
CA GLY A 630 21.87 20.43 -46.81
C GLY A 630 23.29 20.46 -46.26
N ASP A 631 23.50 21.06 -45.09
CA ASP A 631 24.84 21.19 -44.48
C ASP A 631 25.21 20.04 -43.52
N GLY A 632 24.27 19.12 -43.28
CA GLY A 632 24.48 17.94 -42.44
C GLY A 632 24.35 18.17 -40.94
N LEU A 633 23.77 19.28 -40.48
CA LEU A 633 23.49 19.59 -39.06
C LEU A 633 22.05 19.23 -38.62
#